data_AF-F9EQV7-F1
#
_entry.id   AF-F9EQV7-F1
#
_cell.length_a   1.000
_cell.length_b   1.000
_cell.length_c   1.000
_cell.angle_alpha   90.00
_cell.angle_beta   90.00
_cell.angle_gamma   90.00
#
_symmetry.space_group_name_H-M   'P 1'
#
loop_
_entity.id
_entity.type
_entity.pdbx_description
1 polymer ?
#
loop_
_entity_poly.entity_id
_entity_poly.type
_entity_poly.pdbx_seq_one_letter_code
_entity_poly.pdbx_strand_id
1 'polypeptide(L)'
;MKMIKKHLILFIMVVVCVILLNQVILMKYGITLITYLKYSSPITKKEKEYLKLHSPIRLGTDITSPPISYYDNEAKKYSGLIVDYVNFLSIETETTITIDMYTFYNLVEALRSKKIDVCDMFPSENRAKEFNFSIPIYRLKTVIISPKGNNSILNLIDLSEKKVAIPKGDLAAEYIDNALKKENKKSANFIFVDDTKTVLELLKNGDVEAAVGDEVVISTYWREYDVYETKKYDVSLLYEKDVVLAVNKNSDTLLSILNKGILQMKKNHIVSKVQQKWFGISESIRGEKRDFEAFINIAVILLFCMIALYIWNYFLKKNVLEKTKEIEKTKKNISIILNNLNIALFIVSDSNIIIECNKAALTLLSKERKDIVGKNLFDLPFLSNLIKISDYIKLDVNLSHIFKHIIKNKCYEIKLSPYISNDEKFKILSIEDITEKLIAERKLHQENKLITIGQISAGLAHEIRNPLGTIRNGLYLIKMKTSSESLEKAVVMMEHAIQRINNLIEHLLRFS
;
A
#
# COMPACT_ATOMS: atom_id res chain seq x y z
N MET A 1 11.39 -6.17 -4.79
CA MET A 1 9.91 -6.10 -5.01
C MET A 1 9.06 -6.21 -3.74
N LYS A 2 9.37 -7.08 -2.75
CA LYS A 2 8.61 -7.17 -1.48
C LYS A 2 8.67 -5.91 -0.60
N MET A 3 9.83 -5.26 -0.48
CA MET A 3 9.98 -4.01 0.29
C MET A 3 9.14 -2.86 -0.27
N ILE A 4 9.13 -2.70 -1.60
CA ILE A 4 8.37 -1.65 -2.29
C ILE A 4 6.86 -1.82 -2.04
N LYS A 5 6.34 -3.06 -2.05
CA LYS A 5 4.94 -3.33 -1.70
C LYS A 5 4.60 -2.96 -0.25
N LYS A 6 5.49 -3.20 0.70
CA LYS A 6 5.28 -2.86 2.12
C LYS A 6 5.23 -1.34 2.33
N HIS A 7 6.14 -0.59 1.71
CA HIS A 7 6.14 0.87 1.80
C HIS A 7 4.92 1.49 1.10
N LEU A 8 4.47 0.93 -0.02
CA LEU A 8 3.26 1.37 -0.70
C LEU A 8 2.01 1.18 0.17
N ILE A 9 1.87 0.05 0.85
CA ILE A 9 0.75 -0.21 1.77
C ILE A 9 0.77 0.77 2.94
N LEU A 10 1.95 0.99 3.54
CA LEU A 10 2.09 1.95 4.63
C LEU A 10 1.71 3.37 4.18
N PHE A 11 2.14 3.77 2.98
CA PHE A 11 1.79 5.06 2.40
C PHE A 11 0.28 5.21 2.20
N ILE A 12 -0.39 4.21 1.61
CA ILE A 12 -1.84 4.22 1.42
C ILE A 12 -2.57 4.32 2.77
N MET A 13 -2.11 3.57 3.78
CA MET A 13 -2.70 3.61 5.12
C MET A 13 -2.58 5.01 5.73
N VAL A 14 -1.41 5.65 5.62
CA VAL A 14 -1.20 7.02 6.10
C VAL A 14 -2.12 8.00 5.37
N VAL A 15 -2.26 7.89 4.05
CA VAL A 15 -3.17 8.74 3.26
C VAL A 15 -4.62 8.58 3.73
N VAL A 16 -5.10 7.35 3.92
CA VAL A 16 -6.45 7.08 4.43
C VAL A 16 -6.64 7.67 5.83
N CYS A 17 -5.66 7.50 6.73
CA CYS A 17 -5.70 8.07 8.07
C CYS A 17 -5.78 9.61 8.04
N VAL A 18 -5.03 10.27 7.15
CA VAL A 18 -5.07 11.73 6.99
C VAL A 18 -6.44 12.20 6.49
N ILE A 19 -7.04 11.49 5.53
CA ILE A 19 -8.38 11.82 5.02
C ILE A 19 -9.43 11.67 6.12
N LEU A 20 -9.39 10.56 6.88
CA LEU A 20 -10.31 10.32 7.99
C LEU A 20 -10.16 11.39 9.09
N LEU A 21 -8.92 11.73 9.45
CA LEU A 21 -8.64 12.77 10.43
C LEU A 21 -9.18 14.14 9.96
N ASN A 22 -9.05 14.45 8.66
CA ASN A 22 -9.62 15.66 8.09
C ASN A 22 -11.15 15.69 8.19
N GLN A 23 -11.84 14.57 7.95
CA GLN A 23 -13.30 14.49 8.11
C GLN A 23 -13.73 14.68 9.57
N VAL A 24 -13.02 14.06 10.52
CA VAL A 24 -13.30 14.23 11.96
C VAL A 24 -13.13 15.69 12.39
N ILE A 25 -12.08 16.36 11.91
CA ILE A 25 -11.84 17.79 12.21
C ILE A 25 -12.91 18.67 11.54
N LEU A 26 -13.34 18.33 10.33
CA LEU A 26 -14.40 19.04 9.63
C LEU A 26 -15.72 18.94 10.39
N MET A 27 -16.10 17.75 10.87
CA MET A 27 -17.25 17.58 11.78
C MET A 27 -17.08 18.38 13.07
N LYS A 28 -15.93 18.23 13.73
CA LYS A 28 -15.74 18.77 15.08
C LYS A 28 -15.61 20.31 15.11
N TYR A 29 -15.05 20.92 14.08
CA TYR A 29 -14.69 22.33 14.11
C TYR A 29 -15.18 23.14 12.89
N GLY A 30 -15.73 22.49 11.87
CA GLY A 30 -16.21 23.14 10.64
C GLY A 30 -15.09 23.65 9.73
N ILE A 31 -13.85 23.17 9.92
CA ILE A 31 -12.64 23.61 9.19
C ILE A 31 -11.84 22.41 8.69
N THR A 32 -10.92 22.64 7.75
CA THR A 32 -10.03 21.58 7.24
C THR A 32 -8.87 21.28 8.21
N LEU A 33 -8.26 20.10 8.09
CA LEU A 33 -7.08 19.68 8.87
C LEU A 33 -5.91 20.66 8.69
N ILE A 34 -5.70 21.19 7.50
CA ILE A 34 -4.63 22.17 7.23
C ILE A 34 -4.87 23.46 8.02
N THR A 35 -6.10 23.99 7.97
CA THR A 35 -6.50 25.19 8.72
C THR A 35 -6.42 24.95 10.22
N TYR A 36 -6.84 23.77 10.69
CA TYR A 36 -6.74 23.36 12.09
C TYR A 36 -5.28 23.35 12.56
N LEU A 37 -4.38 22.70 11.83
CA LEU A 37 -2.96 22.65 12.19
C LEU A 37 -2.31 24.03 12.17
N LYS A 38 -2.62 24.86 11.16
CA LYS A 38 -2.10 26.22 11.03
C LYS A 38 -2.41 27.09 12.26
N TYR A 39 -3.65 27.09 12.70
CA TYR A 39 -4.13 27.96 13.78
C TYR A 39 -4.18 27.28 15.16
N SER A 40 -3.80 26.01 15.26
CA SER A 40 -3.65 25.32 16.55
C SER A 40 -2.39 25.74 17.31
N SER A 41 -1.53 26.56 16.71
CA SER A 41 -0.35 27.14 17.34
C SER A 41 -0.73 28.32 18.24
N PRO A 42 -0.01 28.54 19.37
CA PRO A 42 -0.23 29.70 20.21
C PRO A 42 0.08 31.01 19.46
N ILE A 43 -0.37 32.14 20.02
CA ILE A 43 -0.06 33.47 19.49
C ILE A 43 1.46 33.68 19.52
N THR A 44 2.03 33.99 18.36
CA THR A 44 3.46 34.20 18.14
C THR A 44 3.93 35.53 18.70
N LYS A 45 5.25 35.71 18.88
CA LYS A 45 5.82 36.98 19.37
C LYS A 45 5.43 38.17 18.49
N LYS A 46 5.49 38.01 17.17
CA LYS A 46 5.08 39.04 16.18
C LYS A 46 3.61 39.42 16.32
N GLU A 47 2.74 38.44 16.53
CA GLU A 47 1.31 38.69 16.75
C GLU A 47 1.06 39.40 18.09
N LYS A 48 1.79 39.04 19.16
CA LYS A 48 1.71 39.75 20.45
C LYS A 48 2.17 41.21 20.34
N GLU A 49 3.24 41.48 19.61
CA GLU A 49 3.70 42.85 19.34
C GLU A 49 2.65 43.64 18.52
N TYR A 50 2.05 43.01 17.52
CA TYR A 50 0.96 43.60 16.75
C TYR A 50 -0.21 44.01 17.64
N LEU A 51 -0.64 43.12 18.55
CA LEU A 51 -1.75 43.39 19.48
C LEU A 51 -1.44 44.55 20.43
N LYS A 52 -0.21 44.66 20.93
CA LYS A 52 0.20 45.79 21.79
C LYS A 52 0.10 47.14 21.07
N LEU A 53 0.39 47.17 19.77
CA LEU A 53 0.37 48.40 18.96
C LEU A 53 -1.02 48.77 18.45
N HIS A 54 -1.93 47.79 18.30
CA HIS A 54 -3.25 47.96 17.68
C HIS A 54 -4.41 47.67 18.65
N SER A 55 -4.15 47.74 19.96
CA SER A 55 -5.17 47.63 21.00
C SER A 55 -5.77 49.01 21.31
N PRO A 56 -7.10 49.14 21.48
CA PRO A 56 -8.10 48.07 21.36
C PRO A 56 -8.42 47.72 19.91
N ILE A 57 -8.76 46.45 19.66
CA ILE A 57 -9.30 46.00 18.37
C ILE A 57 -10.76 46.45 18.31
N ARG A 58 -11.16 47.17 17.25
CA ARG A 58 -12.54 47.65 17.07
C ARG A 58 -13.33 46.66 16.24
N LEU A 59 -14.26 45.95 16.88
CA LEU A 59 -15.19 45.05 16.20
C LEU A 59 -16.53 45.72 16.03
N GLY A 60 -17.01 45.81 14.80
CA GLY A 60 -18.35 46.26 14.47
C GLY A 60 -19.34 45.10 14.36
N THR A 61 -20.58 45.30 14.78
CA THR A 61 -21.70 44.36 14.55
C THR A 61 -22.99 45.10 14.20
N ASP A 62 -23.98 44.39 13.64
CA ASP A 62 -25.28 44.97 13.31
C ASP A 62 -26.17 45.17 14.56
N ILE A 63 -26.75 46.36 14.76
CA ILE A 63 -27.61 46.65 15.91
C ILE A 63 -29.04 46.10 15.75
N THR A 64 -29.44 45.75 14.52
CA THR A 64 -30.83 45.47 14.16
C THR A 64 -31.22 43.99 14.23
N SER A 65 -30.36 43.15 14.82
CA SER A 65 -30.44 41.69 14.72
C SER A 65 -30.55 40.97 16.08
N PRO A 66 -31.57 41.23 16.93
CA PRO A 66 -31.76 40.45 18.15
C PRO A 66 -32.12 38.98 17.84
N PRO A 67 -31.62 37.97 18.58
CA PRO A 67 -30.79 38.08 19.78
C PRO A 67 -29.27 38.04 19.48
N ILE A 68 -28.86 38.14 18.21
CA ILE A 68 -27.46 38.10 17.79
C ILE A 68 -26.71 39.33 18.30
N SER A 69 -27.30 40.51 18.10
CA SER A 69 -26.80 41.80 18.57
C SER A 69 -27.92 42.83 18.60
N TYR A 70 -28.06 43.50 19.74
CA TYR A 70 -29.05 44.55 19.96
C TYR A 70 -28.66 45.41 21.15
N TYR A 71 -29.33 46.55 21.29
CA TYR A 71 -29.27 47.36 22.51
C TYR A 71 -30.37 46.92 23.47
N ASP A 72 -29.97 46.43 24.65
CA ASP A 72 -30.89 46.04 25.71
C ASP A 72 -31.30 47.30 26.49
N ASN A 73 -32.54 47.73 26.28
CA ASN A 73 -33.10 48.92 26.95
C ASN A 73 -33.25 48.73 28.46
N GLU A 74 -33.49 47.50 28.94
CA GLU A 74 -33.65 47.21 30.37
C GLU A 74 -32.29 47.24 31.07
N ALA A 75 -31.31 46.55 30.49
CA ALA A 75 -29.95 46.50 31.02
C ALA A 75 -29.08 47.72 30.66
N LYS A 76 -29.59 48.62 29.81
CA LYS A 76 -28.92 49.82 29.27
C LYS A 76 -27.53 49.52 28.69
N LYS A 77 -27.37 48.38 28.03
CA LYS A 77 -26.08 47.93 27.48
C LYS A 77 -26.27 47.19 26.15
N TYR A 78 -25.21 47.11 25.39
CA TYR A 78 -25.15 46.24 24.22
C TYR A 78 -25.14 44.77 24.64
N SER A 79 -26.03 43.98 24.07
CA SER A 79 -26.26 42.57 24.39
C SER A 79 -26.40 41.74 23.12
N GLY A 80 -26.09 40.45 23.22
CA GLY A 80 -26.30 39.47 22.16
C GLY A 80 -25.22 38.41 22.07
N LEU A 81 -25.44 37.45 21.18
CA LEU A 81 -24.51 36.36 20.87
C LEU A 81 -23.10 36.86 20.57
N ILE A 82 -22.97 37.85 19.67
CA ILE A 82 -21.66 38.33 19.22
C ILE A 82 -20.92 39.06 20.36
N VAL A 83 -21.65 39.75 21.24
CA VAL A 83 -21.08 40.44 22.40
C VAL A 83 -20.40 39.43 23.34
N ASP A 84 -21.08 38.31 23.60
CA ASP A 84 -20.48 37.22 24.39
C ASP A 84 -19.27 36.61 23.68
N TYR A 85 -19.34 36.37 22.37
CA TYR A 85 -18.19 35.86 21.61
C TYR A 85 -16.99 36.79 21.67
N VAL A 86 -17.20 38.10 21.53
CA VAL A 86 -16.12 39.08 21.60
C VAL A 86 -15.50 39.11 22.99
N ASN A 87 -16.31 39.05 24.05
CA ASN A 87 -15.80 38.99 25.42
C ASN A 87 -14.90 37.76 25.64
N PHE A 88 -15.31 36.59 25.17
CA PHE A 88 -14.47 35.39 25.24
C PHE A 88 -13.25 35.45 24.31
N LEU A 89 -13.38 36.03 23.12
CA LEU A 89 -12.27 36.22 22.19
C LEU A 89 -11.22 37.16 22.75
N SER A 90 -11.64 38.23 23.44
CA SER A 90 -10.78 39.16 24.18
C SER A 90 -9.95 38.43 25.24
N ILE A 91 -10.56 37.49 25.98
CA ILE A 91 -9.87 36.64 26.95
C ILE A 91 -8.87 35.70 26.26
N GLU A 92 -9.29 34.98 25.23
CA GLU A 92 -8.44 33.99 24.52
C GLU A 92 -7.28 34.65 23.75
N THR A 93 -7.42 35.91 23.36
CA THR A 93 -6.37 36.69 22.67
C THR A 93 -5.57 37.60 23.60
N GLU A 94 -5.91 37.64 24.90
CA GLU A 94 -5.30 38.52 25.90
C GLU A 94 -5.27 40.00 25.45
N THR A 95 -6.28 40.45 24.69
CA THR A 95 -6.31 41.79 24.07
C THR A 95 -7.70 42.40 24.19
N THR A 96 -7.77 43.69 24.52
CA THR A 96 -9.04 44.41 24.59
C THR A 96 -9.69 44.52 23.20
N ILE A 97 -10.92 44.05 23.08
CA ILE A 97 -11.75 44.20 21.89
C ILE A 97 -12.95 45.08 22.26
N THR A 98 -13.11 46.21 21.58
CA THR A 98 -14.27 47.10 21.74
C THR A 98 -15.34 46.75 20.72
N ILE A 99 -16.60 46.96 21.07
CA ILE A 99 -17.73 46.68 20.18
C ILE A 99 -18.39 48.01 19.81
N ASP A 100 -18.45 48.25 18.51
CA ASP A 100 -19.21 49.34 17.91
C ASP A 100 -20.42 48.74 17.17
N MET A 101 -21.58 49.38 17.24
CA MET A 101 -22.77 48.87 16.55
C MET A 101 -23.24 49.85 15.47
N TYR A 102 -23.61 49.30 14.32
CA TYR A 102 -24.08 50.05 13.16
C TYR A 102 -25.31 49.35 12.57
N THR A 103 -26.04 49.99 11.66
CA THR A 103 -26.90 49.22 10.73
C THR A 103 -26.04 48.46 9.74
N PHE A 104 -26.48 47.30 9.27
CA PHE A 104 -25.64 46.39 8.46
C PHE A 104 -24.95 47.07 7.24
N TYR A 105 -25.67 47.93 6.49
CA TYR A 105 -25.05 48.67 5.38
C TYR A 105 -23.90 49.57 5.87
N ASN A 106 -24.14 50.35 6.93
CA ASN A 106 -23.14 51.24 7.51
C ASN A 106 -21.98 50.47 8.17
N LEU A 107 -22.23 49.25 8.67
CA LEU A 107 -21.21 48.36 9.23
C LEU A 107 -20.16 47.99 8.16
N VAL A 108 -20.61 47.60 6.97
CA VAL A 108 -19.71 47.23 5.87
C VAL A 108 -18.92 48.46 5.37
N GLU A 109 -19.57 49.63 5.29
CA GLU A 109 -18.87 50.89 4.96
C GLU A 109 -17.85 51.29 6.03
N ALA A 110 -18.16 51.07 7.31
CA ALA A 110 -17.23 51.32 8.41
C ALA A 110 -15.98 50.43 8.31
N LEU A 111 -16.15 49.15 7.93
CA LEU A 111 -15.01 48.25 7.67
C LEU A 111 -14.19 48.74 6.48
N ARG A 112 -14.84 49.09 5.36
CA ARG A 112 -14.16 49.57 4.14
C ARG A 112 -13.36 50.85 4.40
N SER A 113 -13.91 51.76 5.19
CA SER A 113 -13.26 53.01 5.60
C SER A 113 -12.27 52.87 6.76
N LYS A 114 -12.06 51.65 7.27
CA LYS A 114 -11.16 51.33 8.41
C LYS A 114 -11.51 52.07 9.71
N LYS A 115 -12.78 52.47 9.86
CA LYS A 115 -13.32 52.98 11.14
C LYS A 115 -13.41 51.87 12.18
N ILE A 116 -13.66 50.65 11.72
CA ILE A 116 -13.57 49.42 12.49
C ILE A 116 -12.52 48.50 11.84
N ASP A 117 -12.00 47.56 12.63
CA ASP A 117 -10.94 46.64 12.22
C ASP A 117 -11.52 45.28 11.78
N VAL A 118 -12.65 44.89 12.39
CA VAL A 118 -13.32 43.60 12.20
C VAL A 118 -14.83 43.79 12.15
N CYS A 119 -15.55 43.03 11.34
CA CYS A 119 -17.00 42.85 11.54
C CYS A 119 -17.45 41.44 11.18
N ASP A 120 -18.58 41.01 11.72
CA ASP A 120 -19.24 39.77 11.30
C ASP A 120 -20.03 39.98 10.00
N MET A 121 -19.95 39.01 9.09
CA MET A 121 -20.74 39.02 7.86
C MET A 121 -20.80 37.62 7.22
N PHE A 122 -21.80 37.42 6.35
CA PHE A 122 -21.76 36.29 5.43
C PHE A 122 -20.68 36.48 4.35
N PRO A 123 -19.86 35.45 4.05
CA PRO A 123 -18.88 35.52 2.98
C PRO A 123 -19.55 35.41 1.59
N SER A 124 -19.09 36.22 0.63
CA SER A 124 -19.45 36.12 -0.78
C SER A 124 -18.23 36.34 -1.68
N GLU A 125 -18.30 35.92 -2.94
CA GLU A 125 -17.21 36.14 -3.90
C GLU A 125 -16.93 37.62 -4.12
N ASN A 126 -17.98 38.46 -4.11
CA ASN A 126 -17.82 39.91 -4.22
C ASN A 126 -17.12 40.49 -2.99
N ARG A 127 -17.56 40.12 -1.79
CA ARG A 127 -16.94 40.57 -0.53
C ARG A 127 -15.51 40.03 -0.38
N ALA A 128 -15.22 38.84 -0.92
CA ALA A 128 -13.87 38.25 -0.91
C ALA A 128 -12.85 39.05 -1.72
N LYS A 129 -13.28 39.92 -2.65
CA LYS A 129 -12.39 40.83 -3.38
C LYS A 129 -11.89 41.97 -2.47
N GLU A 130 -12.72 42.41 -1.54
CA GLU A 130 -12.45 43.55 -0.66
C GLU A 130 -11.90 43.15 0.72
N PHE A 131 -12.31 41.98 1.23
CA PHE A 131 -12.03 41.55 2.60
C PHE A 131 -11.40 40.15 2.66
N ASN A 132 -10.73 39.87 3.77
CA ASN A 132 -10.31 38.53 4.16
C ASN A 132 -11.20 38.00 5.28
N PHE A 133 -11.47 36.70 5.24
CA PHE A 133 -12.43 36.05 6.15
C PHE A 133 -11.76 35.10 7.12
N SER A 134 -12.26 35.11 8.36
CA SER A 134 -11.86 34.17 9.40
C SER A 134 -12.46 32.79 9.15
N ILE A 135 -12.06 31.83 10.00
CA ILE A 135 -12.82 30.61 10.17
C ILE A 135 -14.25 30.94 10.65
N PRO A 136 -15.26 30.15 10.26
CA PRO A 136 -16.64 30.35 10.69
C PRO A 136 -16.78 30.48 12.20
N ILE A 137 -17.57 31.43 12.68
CA ILE A 137 -17.81 31.62 14.12
C ILE A 137 -19.18 31.08 14.54
N TYR A 138 -20.21 31.29 13.72
CA TYR A 138 -21.54 30.68 13.85
C TYR A 138 -22.15 30.51 12.46
N ARG A 139 -23.36 29.97 12.39
CA ARG A 139 -24.09 29.68 11.16
C ARG A 139 -25.48 30.29 11.28
N LEU A 140 -26.06 30.74 10.18
CA LEU A 140 -27.43 31.24 10.20
C LEU A 140 -28.21 30.60 9.07
N LYS A 141 -29.50 30.41 9.33
CA LYS A 141 -30.50 30.02 8.34
C LYS A 141 -31.23 31.29 7.94
N THR A 142 -31.19 31.60 6.66
CA THR A 142 -31.99 32.69 6.09
C THR A 142 -33.22 32.07 5.47
N VAL A 143 -34.39 32.63 5.75
CA VAL A 143 -35.69 32.10 5.33
C VAL A 143 -36.44 33.10 4.48
N ILE A 144 -37.27 32.58 3.58
CA ILE A 144 -38.30 33.33 2.88
C ILE A 144 -39.60 33.12 3.66
N ILE A 145 -40.32 34.21 3.90
CA ILE A 145 -41.65 34.20 4.50
C ILE A 145 -42.62 34.79 3.49
N SER A 146 -43.71 34.08 3.24
CA SER A 146 -44.78 34.55 2.36
C SER A 146 -46.15 34.26 2.94
N PRO A 147 -47.19 35.05 2.63
CA PRO A 147 -48.55 34.73 3.04
C PRO A 147 -48.95 33.36 2.47
N LYS A 148 -49.65 32.57 3.25
CA LYS A 148 -50.08 31.23 2.84
C LYS A 148 -51.09 31.32 1.70
N GLY A 149 -50.66 30.92 0.51
CA GLY A 149 -51.50 30.85 -0.69
C GLY A 149 -52.21 29.51 -0.83
N ASN A 150 -53.21 29.44 -1.71
CA ASN A 150 -54.04 28.25 -1.88
C ASN A 150 -53.34 27.00 -2.44
N ASN A 151 -52.07 27.02 -2.91
CA ASN A 151 -51.49 25.79 -3.49
C ASN A 151 -49.95 25.64 -3.63
N SER A 152 -49.08 26.45 -3.03
CA SER A 152 -47.64 26.07 -2.92
C SER A 152 -46.82 27.02 -2.04
N ILE A 153 -45.85 26.45 -1.34
CA ILE A 153 -44.80 27.16 -0.62
C ILE A 153 -43.94 27.91 -1.66
N LEU A 154 -43.78 29.22 -1.48
CA LEU A 154 -42.93 30.06 -2.33
C LEU A 154 -41.46 29.61 -2.19
N ASN A 155 -40.91 29.10 -3.29
CA ASN A 155 -39.48 28.77 -3.38
C ASN A 155 -38.70 29.92 -3.99
N LEU A 156 -37.36 29.84 -3.91
CA LEU A 156 -36.44 30.85 -4.46
C LEU A 156 -36.79 31.25 -5.91
N ILE A 157 -37.17 30.26 -6.72
CA ILE A 157 -37.44 30.40 -8.16
C ILE A 157 -38.76 31.15 -8.43
N ASP A 158 -39.66 31.18 -7.46
CA ASP A 158 -40.97 31.80 -7.54
C ASP A 158 -40.94 33.28 -7.10
N LEU A 159 -39.77 33.77 -6.65
CA LEU A 159 -39.54 35.18 -6.31
C LEU A 159 -39.32 36.06 -7.54
N SER A 160 -39.18 35.49 -8.74
CA SER A 160 -39.05 36.22 -10.00
C SER A 160 -40.19 37.23 -10.16
N GLU A 161 -39.86 38.49 -10.43
CA GLU A 161 -40.80 39.62 -10.60
C GLU A 161 -41.67 39.99 -9.37
N LYS A 162 -41.58 39.24 -8.27
CA LYS A 162 -42.34 39.53 -7.05
C LYS A 162 -41.73 40.68 -6.24
N LYS A 163 -42.56 41.36 -5.46
CA LYS A 163 -42.08 42.35 -4.46
C LYS A 163 -41.54 41.64 -3.23
N VAL A 164 -40.24 41.80 -2.97
CA VAL A 164 -39.55 41.11 -1.87
C VAL A 164 -38.89 42.13 -0.94
N ALA A 165 -39.28 42.17 0.34
CA ALA A 165 -38.62 43.00 1.36
C ALA A 165 -37.39 42.29 1.93
N ILE A 166 -36.23 42.97 1.92
CA ILE A 166 -34.94 42.43 2.39
C ILE A 166 -34.16 43.54 3.11
N PRO A 167 -33.41 43.24 4.20
CA PRO A 167 -32.50 44.20 4.80
C PRO A 167 -31.42 44.69 3.81
N LYS A 168 -31.12 45.99 3.87
CA LYS A 168 -30.19 46.63 2.95
C LYS A 168 -28.76 46.09 3.14
N GLY A 169 -28.18 45.60 2.04
CA GLY A 169 -26.81 45.08 2.02
C GLY A 169 -26.70 43.60 2.38
N ASP A 170 -27.80 42.93 2.74
CA ASP A 170 -27.82 41.50 3.05
C ASP A 170 -27.34 40.63 1.86
N LEU A 171 -26.73 39.48 2.17
CA LEU A 171 -26.29 38.52 1.14
C LEU A 171 -27.47 37.94 0.34
N ALA A 172 -28.66 37.88 0.93
CA ALA A 172 -29.85 37.29 0.32
C ALA A 172 -30.22 37.90 -1.02
N ALA A 173 -30.08 39.22 -1.18
CA ALA A 173 -30.36 39.88 -2.45
C ALA A 173 -29.42 39.37 -3.56
N GLU A 174 -28.11 39.31 -3.29
CA GLU A 174 -27.11 38.76 -4.22
C GLU A 174 -27.38 37.27 -4.49
N TYR A 175 -27.74 36.51 -3.47
CA TYR A 175 -27.99 35.07 -3.58
C TYR A 175 -29.20 34.75 -4.46
N ILE A 176 -30.33 35.45 -4.23
CA ILE A 176 -31.56 35.29 -5.01
C ILE A 176 -31.32 35.71 -6.47
N ASP A 177 -30.70 36.87 -6.70
CA ASP A 177 -30.45 37.38 -8.05
C ASP A 177 -29.54 36.43 -8.86
N ASN A 178 -28.46 35.92 -8.24
CA ASN A 178 -27.57 34.95 -8.89
C ASN A 178 -28.27 33.62 -9.21
N ALA A 179 -29.16 33.15 -8.33
CA ALA A 179 -29.89 31.92 -8.55
C ALA A 179 -30.99 32.07 -9.62
N LEU A 180 -31.70 33.20 -9.67
CA LEU A 180 -32.67 33.51 -10.73
C LEU A 180 -31.99 33.65 -12.10
N LYS A 181 -30.81 34.28 -12.15
CA LYS A 181 -29.99 34.39 -13.39
C LYS A 181 -29.56 33.03 -13.93
N LYS A 182 -29.17 32.08 -13.07
CA LYS A 182 -28.80 30.72 -13.48
C LYS A 182 -29.95 29.97 -14.15
N GLU A 183 -31.17 30.24 -13.72
CA GLU A 183 -32.41 29.65 -14.26
C GLU A 183 -33.02 30.48 -15.40
N ASN A 184 -32.29 31.49 -15.93
CA ASN A 184 -32.77 32.42 -16.97
C ASN A 184 -34.11 33.11 -16.62
N LYS A 185 -34.33 33.39 -15.33
CA LYS A 185 -35.51 34.14 -14.85
C LYS A 185 -35.18 35.61 -14.63
N LYS A 186 -36.23 36.45 -14.61
CA LYS A 186 -36.10 37.87 -14.29
C LYS A 186 -35.81 38.05 -12.80
N SER A 187 -35.10 39.13 -12.46
CA SER A 187 -34.81 39.48 -11.06
C SER A 187 -36.09 39.77 -10.27
N ALA A 188 -36.01 39.58 -8.95
CA ALA A 188 -37.06 40.00 -8.03
C ALA A 188 -37.07 41.53 -7.85
N ASN A 189 -38.24 42.09 -7.52
CA ASN A 189 -38.39 43.50 -7.20
C ASN A 189 -38.07 43.72 -5.72
N PHE A 190 -36.79 43.95 -5.39
CA PHE A 190 -36.33 44.12 -4.02
C PHE A 190 -36.74 45.48 -3.44
N ILE A 191 -37.32 45.46 -2.24
CA ILE A 191 -37.58 46.62 -1.39
C ILE A 191 -36.60 46.54 -0.23
N PHE A 192 -35.60 47.42 -0.25
CA PHE A 192 -34.57 47.46 0.78
C PHE A 192 -35.03 48.27 1.98
N VAL A 193 -34.87 47.70 3.17
CA VAL A 193 -35.19 48.35 4.46
C VAL A 193 -33.99 48.26 5.40
N ASP A 194 -33.98 49.05 6.48
CA ASP A 194 -32.81 49.14 7.36
C ASP A 194 -32.79 48.07 8.46
N ASP A 195 -33.92 47.40 8.75
CA ASP A 195 -34.04 46.45 9.85
C ASP A 195 -35.08 45.34 9.56
N THR A 196 -34.95 44.19 10.23
CA THR A 196 -35.83 43.03 10.04
C THR A 196 -37.26 43.26 10.53
N LYS A 197 -37.49 44.17 11.49
CA LYS A 197 -38.84 44.46 11.98
C LYS A 197 -39.67 45.14 10.88
N THR A 198 -39.08 46.11 10.18
CA THR A 198 -39.70 46.76 9.00
C THR A 198 -39.98 45.77 7.87
N VAL A 199 -39.10 44.76 7.66
CA VAL A 199 -39.37 43.69 6.69
C VAL A 199 -40.69 42.97 6.99
N LEU A 200 -40.91 42.61 8.26
CA LEU A 200 -42.11 41.90 8.69
C LEU A 200 -43.36 42.80 8.69
N GLU A 201 -43.21 44.09 8.98
CA GLU A 201 -44.30 45.07 8.88
C GLU A 201 -44.83 45.20 7.45
N LEU A 202 -43.93 45.36 6.47
CA LEU A 202 -44.30 45.43 5.06
C LEU A 202 -45.04 44.17 4.60
N LEU A 203 -44.60 42.99 5.06
CA LEU A 203 -45.27 41.73 4.76
C LEU A 203 -46.66 41.66 5.39
N LYS A 204 -46.79 42.07 6.65
CA LYS A 204 -48.06 42.09 7.39
C LYS A 204 -49.08 43.04 6.76
N ASN A 205 -48.63 44.18 6.26
CA ASN A 205 -49.47 45.17 5.58
C ASN A 205 -49.87 44.78 4.16
N GLY A 206 -49.21 43.76 3.58
CA GLY A 206 -49.44 43.34 2.20
C GLY A 206 -48.75 44.21 1.14
N ASP A 207 -47.79 45.05 1.56
CA ASP A 207 -47.00 45.89 0.65
C ASP A 207 -46.02 45.08 -0.20
N VAL A 208 -45.63 43.90 0.31
CA VAL A 208 -44.74 42.92 -0.34
C VAL A 208 -45.34 41.52 -0.33
N GLU A 209 -44.92 40.72 -1.31
CA GLU A 209 -45.38 39.33 -1.47
C GLU A 209 -44.52 38.33 -0.70
N ALA A 210 -43.27 38.70 -0.41
CA ALA A 210 -42.35 37.91 0.38
C ALA A 210 -41.43 38.79 1.23
N ALA A 211 -41.06 38.28 2.39
CA ALA A 211 -40.02 38.82 3.27
C ALA A 211 -38.84 37.85 3.32
N VAL A 212 -37.63 38.38 3.45
CA VAL A 212 -36.43 37.58 3.66
C VAL A 212 -35.67 38.10 4.88
N GLY A 213 -35.19 37.18 5.71
CA GLY A 213 -34.34 37.50 6.85
C GLY A 213 -33.84 36.24 7.55
N ASP A 214 -33.02 36.43 8.57
CA ASP A 214 -32.46 35.32 9.33
C ASP A 214 -33.49 34.76 10.31
N GLU A 215 -33.66 33.43 10.29
CA GLU A 215 -34.67 32.69 11.04
C GLU A 215 -34.66 33.05 12.53
N VAL A 216 -33.48 33.12 13.14
CA VAL A 216 -33.30 33.45 14.55
C VAL A 216 -33.60 34.91 14.88
N VAL A 217 -33.48 35.83 13.92
CA VAL A 217 -33.85 37.23 14.12
C VAL A 217 -35.36 37.38 14.01
N ILE A 218 -35.93 36.78 12.97
CA ILE A 218 -37.37 36.72 12.74
C ILE A 218 -38.06 36.02 13.92
N SER A 219 -37.45 34.99 14.53
CA SER A 219 -38.04 34.25 15.63
C SER A 219 -38.31 35.06 16.88
N THR A 220 -37.48 36.07 17.13
CA THR A 220 -37.69 37.07 18.19
C THR A 220 -39.01 37.82 18.00
N TYR A 221 -39.43 38.03 16.76
CA TYR A 221 -40.60 38.79 16.38
C TYR A 221 -41.82 37.92 16.02
N TRP A 222 -41.71 36.59 16.04
CA TRP A 222 -42.78 35.69 15.59
C TRP A 222 -44.11 35.89 16.30
N ARG A 223 -44.11 36.22 17.60
CA ARG A 223 -45.35 36.47 18.37
C ARG A 223 -45.96 37.83 18.05
N GLU A 224 -45.13 38.87 17.87
CA GLU A 224 -45.59 40.24 17.55
C GLU A 224 -46.21 40.31 16.14
N TYR A 225 -45.67 39.51 15.21
CA TYR A 225 -46.08 39.49 13.80
C TYR A 225 -46.85 38.23 13.39
N ASP A 226 -47.16 37.35 14.34
CA ASP A 226 -48.01 36.18 14.13
C ASP A 226 -47.51 35.24 13.00
N VAL A 227 -46.19 35.06 12.92
CA VAL A 227 -45.53 34.37 11.79
C VAL A 227 -45.69 32.84 11.90
N TYR A 228 -45.51 32.28 13.10
CA TYR A 228 -45.46 30.82 13.32
C TYR A 228 -46.73 30.26 13.98
N GLU A 229 -47.35 31.01 14.90
CA GLU A 229 -48.44 30.51 15.76
C GLU A 229 -49.78 30.29 15.02
N THR A 230 -50.07 31.02 13.94
CA THR A 230 -51.36 30.94 13.23
C THR A 230 -51.36 30.21 11.89
N LYS A 231 -50.22 29.66 11.43
CA LYS A 231 -50.08 29.05 10.08
C LYS A 231 -50.51 29.99 8.93
N LYS A 232 -50.50 31.31 9.15
CA LYS A 232 -50.85 32.33 8.14
C LYS A 232 -49.78 32.53 7.08
N TYR A 233 -48.55 32.13 7.38
CA TYR A 233 -47.40 32.29 6.51
C TYR A 233 -46.75 30.94 6.23
N ASP A 234 -46.22 30.80 5.02
CA ASP A 234 -45.31 29.74 4.64
C ASP A 234 -43.87 30.22 4.85
N VAL A 235 -43.05 29.39 5.50
CA VAL A 235 -41.63 29.66 5.76
C VAL A 235 -40.79 28.63 5.03
N SER A 236 -39.94 29.07 4.10
CA SER A 236 -39.05 28.20 3.34
C SER A 236 -37.58 28.60 3.55
N LEU A 237 -36.70 27.61 3.63
CA LEU A 237 -35.26 27.85 3.79
C LEU A 237 -34.67 28.39 2.48
N LEU A 238 -34.10 29.59 2.52
CA LEU A 238 -33.38 30.17 1.38
C LEU A 238 -31.96 29.58 1.28
N TYR A 239 -31.21 29.67 2.37
CA TYR A 239 -29.90 29.05 2.53
C TYR A 239 -29.55 28.91 4.00
N GLU A 240 -28.57 28.07 4.28
CA GLU A 240 -27.91 27.97 5.57
C GLU A 240 -26.41 28.18 5.35
N LYS A 241 -25.84 29.26 5.92
CA LYS A 241 -24.46 29.67 5.66
C LYS A 241 -23.69 30.04 6.92
N ASP A 242 -22.39 29.78 6.86
CA ASP A 242 -21.43 30.16 7.90
C ASP A 242 -21.24 31.69 7.90
N VAL A 243 -21.31 32.28 9.09
CA VAL A 243 -20.92 33.67 9.34
C VAL A 243 -19.47 33.68 9.82
N VAL A 244 -18.69 34.63 9.29
CA VAL A 244 -17.26 34.79 9.53
C VAL A 244 -16.98 36.19 10.06
N LEU A 245 -15.84 36.37 10.71
CA LEU A 245 -15.28 37.70 10.93
C LEU A 245 -14.51 38.12 9.68
N ALA A 246 -14.81 39.29 9.16
CA ALA A 246 -14.14 39.91 8.03
C ALA A 246 -13.17 40.99 8.50
N VAL A 247 -12.02 41.06 7.84
CA VAL A 247 -11.02 42.11 8.02
C VAL A 247 -10.60 42.67 6.66
N ASN A 248 -10.02 43.86 6.64
CA ASN A 248 -9.44 44.42 5.43
C ASN A 248 -8.28 43.54 4.89
N LYS A 249 -8.13 43.46 3.56
CA LYS A 249 -7.13 42.62 2.85
C LYS A 249 -5.69 42.69 3.38
N ASN A 250 -5.28 43.84 3.92
CA ASN A 250 -3.92 44.06 4.40
C ASN A 250 -3.71 43.64 5.88
N SER A 251 -4.71 43.01 6.51
CA SER A 251 -4.75 42.73 7.95
C SER A 251 -4.52 41.25 8.26
N ASP A 252 -3.63 40.58 7.52
CA ASP A 252 -3.40 39.12 7.67
C ASP A 252 -2.90 38.72 9.06
N THR A 253 -2.18 39.62 9.74
CA THR A 253 -1.72 39.38 11.11
C THR A 253 -2.89 39.36 12.09
N LEU A 254 -3.81 40.34 11.98
CA LEU A 254 -5.05 40.38 12.75
C LEU A 254 -5.91 39.14 12.46
N LEU A 255 -6.05 38.77 11.19
CA LEU A 255 -6.81 37.58 10.79
C LEU A 255 -6.25 36.29 11.40
N SER A 256 -4.92 36.14 11.42
CA SER A 256 -4.25 35.00 12.03
C SER A 256 -4.59 34.91 13.53
N ILE A 257 -4.56 36.05 14.23
CA ILE A 257 -4.89 36.14 15.66
C ILE A 257 -6.34 35.77 15.91
N LEU A 258 -7.27 36.35 15.16
CA LEU A 258 -8.70 36.03 15.25
C LEU A 258 -8.94 34.54 15.01
N ASN A 259 -8.30 33.96 13.99
CA ASN A 259 -8.45 32.53 13.69
C ASN A 259 -7.93 31.62 14.81
N LYS A 260 -6.82 31.98 15.46
CA LYS A 260 -6.30 31.26 16.63
C LYS A 260 -7.26 31.35 17.81
N GLY A 261 -7.75 32.55 18.11
CA GLY A 261 -8.72 32.78 19.19
C GLY A 261 -10.04 32.03 18.96
N ILE A 262 -10.64 32.14 17.77
CA ILE A 262 -11.87 31.43 17.43
C ILE A 262 -11.66 29.91 17.49
N LEU A 263 -10.53 29.39 17.02
CA LEU A 263 -10.25 27.96 17.08
C LEU A 263 -10.13 27.48 18.52
N GLN A 264 -9.49 28.28 19.38
CA GLN A 264 -9.36 27.96 20.80
C GLN A 264 -10.72 27.99 21.52
N MET A 265 -11.57 28.98 21.23
CA MET A 265 -12.96 29.01 21.72
C MET A 265 -13.75 27.77 21.30
N LYS A 266 -13.57 27.30 20.05
CA LYS A 266 -14.20 26.06 19.57
C LYS A 266 -13.68 24.81 20.28
N LYS A 267 -12.37 24.73 20.54
CA LYS A 267 -11.76 23.62 21.30
C LYS A 267 -12.24 23.58 22.76
N ASN A 268 -12.41 24.75 23.37
CA ASN A 268 -12.87 24.90 24.75
C ASN A 268 -14.41 24.82 24.89
N HIS A 269 -15.13 24.50 23.80
CA HIS A 269 -16.59 24.41 23.77
C HIS A 269 -17.31 25.72 24.16
N ILE A 270 -16.62 26.86 24.10
CA ILE A 270 -17.18 28.18 24.42
C ILE A 270 -18.26 28.55 23.40
N VAL A 271 -17.96 28.35 22.10
CA VAL A 271 -18.90 28.66 21.01
C VAL A 271 -20.24 27.96 21.21
N SER A 272 -20.23 26.65 21.46
CA SER A 272 -21.45 25.88 21.70
C SER A 272 -22.20 26.30 22.97
N LYS A 273 -21.49 26.64 24.05
CA LYS A 273 -22.12 27.08 25.31
C LYS A 273 -22.81 28.44 25.16
N VAL A 274 -22.17 29.36 24.45
CA VAL A 274 -22.74 30.69 24.17
C VAL A 274 -23.95 30.55 23.24
N GLN A 275 -23.90 29.69 22.21
CA GLN A 275 -25.08 29.40 21.39
C GLN A 275 -26.23 28.82 22.22
N GLN A 276 -25.96 27.84 23.09
CA GLN A 276 -26.97 27.25 23.97
C GLN A 276 -27.61 28.27 24.91
N LYS A 277 -26.84 29.26 25.39
CA LYS A 277 -27.35 30.36 26.22
C LYS A 277 -28.39 31.20 25.46
N TRP A 278 -28.15 31.50 24.19
CA TRP A 278 -28.99 32.41 23.40
C TRP A 278 -30.11 31.73 22.62
N PHE A 279 -29.91 30.49 22.17
CA PHE A 279 -30.85 29.75 21.30
C PHE A 279 -31.43 28.48 21.94
N GLY A 280 -31.01 28.13 23.16
CA GLY A 280 -31.46 26.92 23.85
C GLY A 280 -30.76 25.63 23.37
N ILE A 281 -31.25 24.49 23.88
CA ILE A 281 -30.59 23.17 23.73
C ILE A 281 -30.93 22.50 22.38
N SER A 282 -32.06 22.87 21.76
CA SER A 282 -32.60 22.24 20.54
C SER A 282 -32.08 22.81 19.23
N GLU A 283 -31.55 24.04 19.22
CA GLU A 283 -30.98 24.69 18.04
C GLU A 283 -29.48 24.84 18.19
N SER A 284 -28.76 23.71 18.30
CA SER A 284 -27.32 23.77 18.06
C SER A 284 -27.15 24.29 16.64
N ILE A 285 -26.65 25.52 16.50
CA ILE A 285 -26.30 26.17 15.24
C ILE A 285 -25.07 25.47 14.66
N ARG A 286 -25.29 24.21 14.31
CA ARG A 286 -24.32 23.25 13.86
C ARG A 286 -25.08 22.40 12.87
N GLY A 287 -24.97 22.78 11.61
CA GLY A 287 -25.80 22.24 10.55
C GLY A 287 -25.71 20.72 10.50
N GLU A 288 -26.81 20.06 10.85
CA GLU A 288 -26.99 18.60 10.86
C GLU A 288 -26.54 17.97 9.53
N LYS A 289 -26.70 18.70 8.42
CA LYS A 289 -26.29 18.28 7.08
C LYS A 289 -24.78 18.01 6.96
N ARG A 290 -23.93 18.79 7.63
CA ARG A 290 -22.47 18.66 7.51
C ARG A 290 -21.94 17.45 8.27
N ASP A 291 -22.57 17.13 9.40
CA ASP A 291 -22.27 15.92 10.17
C ASP A 291 -22.73 14.66 9.41
N PHE A 292 -23.89 14.73 8.74
CA PHE A 292 -24.39 13.65 7.89
C PHE A 292 -23.50 13.41 6.65
N GLU A 293 -23.14 14.45 5.89
CA GLU A 293 -22.25 14.33 4.73
C GLU A 293 -20.87 13.77 5.10
N ALA A 294 -20.29 14.24 6.20
CA ALA A 294 -19.01 13.73 6.69
C ALA A 294 -19.13 12.26 7.13
N PHE A 295 -20.23 11.88 7.78
CA PHE A 295 -20.50 10.49 8.13
C PHE A 295 -20.60 9.59 6.90
N ILE A 296 -21.32 10.02 5.86
CA ILE A 296 -21.41 9.31 4.57
C ILE A 296 -20.03 9.18 3.93
N ASN A 297 -19.23 10.25 3.90
CA ASN A 297 -17.87 10.21 3.36
C ASN A 297 -16.97 9.21 4.10
N ILE A 298 -17.04 9.18 5.44
CA ILE A 298 -16.30 8.21 6.26
C ILE A 298 -16.77 6.78 5.96
N ALA A 299 -18.09 6.56 5.88
CA ALA A 299 -18.65 5.25 5.56
C ALA A 299 -18.21 4.75 4.17
N VAL A 300 -18.18 5.63 3.16
CA VAL A 300 -17.70 5.31 1.81
C VAL A 300 -16.22 4.94 1.83
N ILE A 301 -15.38 5.69 2.55
CA ILE A 301 -13.94 5.37 2.67
C ILE A 301 -13.73 4.01 3.34
N LEU A 302 -14.48 3.72 4.42
CA LEU A 302 -14.41 2.43 5.11
C LEU A 302 -14.87 1.28 4.20
N LEU A 303 -15.92 1.49 3.40
CA LEU A 303 -16.39 0.51 2.42
C LEU A 303 -15.31 0.20 1.37
N PHE A 304 -14.65 1.21 0.82
CA PHE A 304 -13.53 1.01 -0.11
C PHE A 304 -12.36 0.25 0.54
N CYS A 305 -12.03 0.55 1.80
CA CYS A 305 -11.00 -0.19 2.54
C CYS A 305 -11.37 -1.67 2.73
N MET A 306 -12.62 -1.95 3.07
CA MET A 306 -13.15 -3.31 3.21
C MET A 306 -13.08 -4.09 1.89
N ILE A 307 -13.47 -3.47 0.77
CA ILE A 307 -13.39 -4.08 -0.56
C ILE A 307 -11.93 -4.37 -0.93
N ALA A 308 -11.03 -3.42 -0.70
CA ALA A 308 -9.60 -3.60 -0.96
C ALA A 308 -9.00 -4.74 -0.12
N LEU A 309 -9.36 -4.83 1.17
CA LEU A 309 -8.95 -5.92 2.06
C LEU A 309 -9.50 -7.27 1.60
N TYR A 310 -10.76 -7.31 1.16
CA TYR A 310 -11.38 -8.52 0.62
C TYR A 310 -10.66 -9.00 -0.64
N ILE A 311 -10.41 -8.11 -1.61
CA ILE A 311 -9.66 -8.41 -2.83
C ILE A 311 -8.25 -8.90 -2.49
N TRP A 312 -7.56 -8.21 -1.57
CA TRP A 312 -6.23 -8.62 -1.11
C TRP A 312 -6.25 -10.02 -0.51
N ASN A 313 -7.20 -10.31 0.37
CA ASN A 313 -7.35 -11.63 1.01
C ASN A 313 -7.64 -12.73 -0.02
N TYR A 314 -8.50 -12.44 -1.00
CA TYR A 314 -8.77 -13.35 -2.12
C TYR A 314 -7.51 -13.69 -2.92
N PHE A 315 -6.74 -12.68 -3.33
CA PHE A 315 -5.47 -12.89 -4.03
C PHE A 315 -4.42 -13.59 -3.17
N LEU A 316 -4.36 -13.27 -1.88
CA LEU A 316 -3.45 -13.91 -0.93
C LEU A 316 -3.76 -15.41 -0.83
N LYS A 317 -5.04 -15.78 -0.65
CA LYS A 317 -5.48 -17.17 -0.60
C LYS A 317 -5.16 -17.93 -1.88
N LYS A 318 -5.35 -17.30 -3.05
CA LYS A 318 -4.98 -17.87 -4.35
C LYS A 318 -3.48 -18.14 -4.45
N ASN A 319 -2.65 -17.15 -4.11
CA ASN A 319 -1.19 -17.27 -4.16
C ASN A 319 -0.67 -18.37 -3.21
N VAL A 320 -1.25 -18.48 -2.02
CA VAL A 320 -0.91 -19.56 -1.07
C VAL A 320 -1.22 -20.91 -1.67
N LEU A 321 -2.42 -21.10 -2.24
CA LEU A 321 -2.83 -22.37 -2.82
C LEU A 321 -1.97 -22.78 -4.02
N GLU A 322 -1.61 -21.83 -4.88
CA GLU A 322 -0.68 -22.07 -6.00
C GLU A 322 0.70 -22.49 -5.52
N LYS A 323 1.26 -21.80 -4.51
CA LYS A 323 2.57 -22.14 -3.94
C LYS A 323 2.56 -23.48 -3.22
N THR A 324 1.49 -23.83 -2.51
CA THR A 324 1.36 -25.14 -1.88
C THR A 324 1.35 -26.26 -2.93
N LYS A 325 0.59 -26.09 -4.02
CA LYS A 325 0.59 -27.06 -5.14
C LYS A 325 1.96 -27.20 -5.80
N GLU A 326 2.69 -26.10 -5.97
CA GLU A 326 4.04 -26.10 -6.55
C GLU A 326 5.03 -26.87 -5.65
N ILE A 327 4.95 -26.67 -4.33
CA ILE A 327 5.77 -27.38 -3.35
C ILE A 327 5.43 -28.88 -3.34
N GLU A 328 4.15 -29.24 -3.34
CA GLU A 328 3.71 -30.65 -3.40
C GLU A 328 4.20 -31.34 -4.68
N LYS A 329 4.10 -30.66 -5.83
CA LYS A 329 4.59 -31.18 -7.11
C LYS A 329 6.11 -31.37 -7.08
N THR A 330 6.84 -30.40 -6.56
CA THR A 330 8.31 -30.48 -6.41
C THR A 330 8.70 -31.65 -5.50
N LYS A 331 8.05 -31.80 -4.34
CA LYS A 331 8.28 -32.92 -3.41
C LYS A 331 7.99 -34.27 -4.06
N LYS A 332 6.89 -34.38 -4.82
CA LYS A 332 6.55 -35.59 -5.57
C LYS A 332 7.59 -35.92 -6.65
N ASN A 333 8.03 -34.92 -7.41
CA ASN A 333 9.06 -35.10 -8.45
C ASN A 333 10.39 -35.60 -7.86
N ILE A 334 10.85 -35.01 -6.75
CA ILE A 334 12.06 -35.46 -6.05
C ILE A 334 11.90 -36.91 -5.58
N SER A 335 10.75 -37.26 -4.98
CA SER A 335 10.48 -38.64 -4.55
C SER A 335 10.50 -39.64 -5.71
N ILE A 336 9.93 -39.28 -6.87
CA ILE A 336 9.97 -40.11 -8.08
C ILE A 336 11.41 -40.31 -8.57
N ILE A 337 12.19 -39.22 -8.66
CA ILE A 337 13.59 -39.28 -9.08
C ILE A 337 14.37 -40.21 -8.14
N LEU A 338 14.31 -39.97 -6.83
CA LEU A 338 15.06 -40.75 -5.84
C LEU A 338 14.68 -42.24 -5.85
N ASN A 339 13.40 -42.57 -6.06
CA ASN A 339 12.92 -43.95 -6.05
C ASN A 339 13.14 -44.70 -7.36
N ASN A 340 13.39 -44.01 -8.48
CA ASN A 340 13.73 -44.62 -9.77
C ASN A 340 15.24 -44.80 -9.97
N LEU A 341 16.08 -44.24 -9.09
CA LEU A 341 17.51 -44.53 -9.10
C LEU A 341 17.76 -45.98 -8.68
N ASN A 342 18.59 -46.71 -9.42
CA ASN A 342 19.04 -48.06 -9.06
C ASN A 342 20.14 -48.06 -7.99
N ILE A 343 20.48 -46.89 -7.46
CA ILE A 343 21.47 -46.70 -6.39
C ILE A 343 20.72 -46.63 -5.07
N ALA A 344 21.10 -47.47 -4.11
CA ALA A 344 20.54 -47.42 -2.76
C ALA A 344 21.06 -46.19 -2.03
N LEU A 345 20.16 -45.28 -1.64
CA LEU A 345 20.47 -44.04 -0.94
C LEU A 345 19.93 -44.09 0.49
N PHE A 346 20.77 -43.71 1.45
CA PHE A 346 20.43 -43.53 2.85
C PHE A 346 20.88 -42.14 3.31
N ILE A 347 20.00 -41.43 4.01
CA ILE A 347 20.31 -40.23 4.77
C ILE A 347 20.49 -40.66 6.22
N VAL A 348 21.64 -40.35 6.78
CA VAL A 348 22.04 -40.79 8.12
C VAL A 348 22.38 -39.58 8.98
N SER A 349 21.98 -39.58 10.24
CA SER A 349 22.40 -38.58 11.23
C SER A 349 23.88 -38.71 11.61
N ASP A 350 24.42 -37.72 12.30
CA ASP A 350 25.74 -37.81 12.94
C ASP A 350 25.87 -38.98 13.92
N SER A 351 24.78 -39.42 14.55
CA SER A 351 24.72 -40.58 15.44
C SER A 351 24.57 -41.92 14.71
N ASN A 352 24.75 -41.94 13.39
CA ASN A 352 24.62 -43.12 12.52
C ASN A 352 23.19 -43.71 12.46
N ILE A 353 22.16 -42.91 12.76
CA ILE A 353 20.76 -43.33 12.68
C ILE A 353 20.24 -43.04 11.27
N ILE A 354 19.58 -44.02 10.65
CA ILE A 354 18.99 -43.85 9.33
C ILE A 354 17.72 -42.99 9.45
N ILE A 355 17.72 -41.83 8.81
CA ILE A 355 16.61 -40.88 8.80
C ILE A 355 15.67 -41.16 7.64
N GLU A 356 16.25 -41.42 6.46
CA GLU A 356 15.49 -41.66 5.25
C GLU A 356 16.24 -42.58 4.28
N CYS A 357 15.50 -43.31 3.44
CA CYS A 357 16.07 -44.16 2.41
C CYS A 357 15.16 -44.22 1.18
N ASN A 358 15.74 -44.42 0.00
CA ASN A 358 14.97 -44.59 -1.25
C ASN A 358 14.51 -46.05 -1.47
N LYS A 359 13.71 -46.28 -2.51
CA LYS A 359 13.21 -47.62 -2.85
C LYS A 359 14.32 -48.64 -3.13
N ALA A 360 15.41 -48.24 -3.81
CA ALA A 360 16.53 -49.14 -4.09
C ALA A 360 17.23 -49.63 -2.81
N ALA A 361 17.30 -48.81 -1.76
CA ALA A 361 17.78 -49.24 -0.44
C ALA A 361 16.89 -50.31 0.22
N LEU A 362 15.57 -50.22 0.06
CA LEU A 362 14.64 -51.24 0.55
C LEU A 362 14.86 -52.57 -0.19
N THR A 363 15.00 -52.53 -1.51
CA THR A 363 15.28 -53.71 -2.35
C THR A 363 16.62 -54.34 -1.99
N LEU A 364 17.66 -53.53 -1.79
CA LEU A 364 19.00 -54.00 -1.42
C LEU A 364 18.99 -54.76 -0.09
N LEU A 365 18.25 -54.26 0.91
CA LEU A 365 18.16 -54.87 2.23
C LEU A 365 17.08 -55.95 2.34
N SER A 366 16.18 -56.05 1.35
CA SER A 366 15.00 -56.91 1.38
C SER A 366 14.17 -56.73 2.66
N LYS A 367 14.01 -55.47 3.10
CA LYS A 367 13.27 -55.08 4.31
C LYS A 367 12.34 -53.91 4.03
N GLU A 368 11.28 -53.77 4.82
CA GLU A 368 10.37 -52.63 4.73
C GLU A 368 10.97 -51.35 5.33
N ARG A 369 10.48 -50.19 4.88
CA ARG A 369 10.94 -48.87 5.35
C ARG A 369 10.88 -48.73 6.87
N LYS A 370 9.84 -49.29 7.50
CA LYS A 370 9.62 -49.25 8.96
C LYS A 370 10.72 -49.98 9.73
N ASP A 371 11.34 -50.98 9.12
CA ASP A 371 12.39 -51.80 9.75
C ASP A 371 13.79 -51.24 9.56
N ILE A 372 13.94 -50.17 8.78
CA ILE A 372 15.21 -49.57 8.40
C ILE A 372 15.34 -48.16 8.98
N VAL A 373 14.31 -47.33 8.80
CA VAL A 373 14.30 -45.95 9.32
C VAL A 373 14.24 -45.96 10.85
N GLY A 374 15.09 -45.16 11.49
CA GLY A 374 15.21 -45.04 12.94
C GLY A 374 16.17 -46.05 13.59
N LYS A 375 16.71 -47.03 12.83
CA LYS A 375 17.73 -47.96 13.32
C LYS A 375 19.14 -47.43 13.08
N ASN A 376 20.11 -47.93 13.85
CA ASN A 376 21.51 -47.63 13.60
C ASN A 376 21.97 -48.34 12.32
N LEU A 377 22.80 -47.66 11.53
CA LEU A 377 23.39 -48.19 10.30
C LEU A 377 24.09 -49.54 10.52
N PHE A 378 24.76 -49.71 11.67
CA PHE A 378 25.54 -50.90 12.00
C PHE A 378 24.72 -52.04 12.61
N ASP A 379 23.47 -51.82 12.99
CA ASP A 379 22.57 -52.88 13.50
C ASP A 379 22.07 -53.79 12.36
N LEU A 380 22.26 -53.36 11.11
CA LEU A 380 21.85 -54.10 9.92
C LEU A 380 23.00 -55.00 9.44
N PRO A 381 22.89 -56.34 9.54
CA PRO A 381 24.01 -57.27 9.30
C PRO A 381 24.64 -57.15 7.91
N PHE A 382 23.84 -56.79 6.91
CA PHE A 382 24.32 -56.59 5.54
C PHE A 382 25.16 -55.30 5.42
N LEU A 383 24.71 -54.21 6.05
CA LEU A 383 25.42 -52.92 6.03
C LEU A 383 26.67 -52.96 6.91
N SER A 384 26.62 -53.62 8.06
CA SER A 384 27.79 -53.79 8.95
C SER A 384 28.90 -54.60 8.30
N ASN A 385 28.55 -55.58 7.46
CA ASN A 385 29.52 -56.36 6.69
C ASN A 385 30.06 -55.59 5.47
N LEU A 386 29.22 -54.76 4.84
CA LEU A 386 29.63 -53.89 3.73
C LEU A 386 30.54 -52.75 4.17
N ILE A 387 30.25 -52.16 5.32
CA ILE A 387 30.88 -50.95 5.83
C ILE A 387 31.63 -51.34 7.10
N LYS A 388 32.94 -51.62 6.98
CA LYS A 388 33.77 -51.87 8.15
C LYS A 388 33.87 -50.59 8.99
N ILE A 389 33.70 -50.71 10.30
CA ILE A 389 33.76 -49.59 11.26
C ILE A 389 35.08 -48.81 11.14
N SER A 390 36.20 -49.50 10.86
CA SER A 390 37.52 -48.89 10.63
C SER A 390 37.57 -47.95 9.43
N ASP A 391 36.83 -48.29 8.38
CA ASP A 391 36.78 -47.52 7.13
C ASP A 391 35.77 -46.38 7.25
N TYR A 392 34.80 -46.49 8.17
CA TYR A 392 33.76 -45.49 8.46
C TYR A 392 34.21 -44.40 9.47
N ILE A 393 35.08 -44.74 10.43
CA ILE A 393 35.57 -43.81 11.47
C ILE A 393 36.74 -42.95 10.97
N LYS A 394 37.52 -43.42 9.99
CA LYS A 394 38.63 -42.65 9.40
C LYS A 394 38.21 -41.49 8.48
N LEU A 395 36.92 -41.27 8.25
CA LEU A 395 36.44 -40.26 7.29
C LEU A 395 36.47 -38.86 7.87
N ASP A 396 37.25 -38.01 7.22
CA ASP A 396 37.27 -36.57 7.44
C ASP A 396 35.90 -35.96 7.09
N VAL A 397 35.42 -35.03 7.92
CA VAL A 397 34.01 -34.54 7.94
C VAL A 397 33.62 -33.80 6.65
N ASN A 398 34.59 -33.45 5.79
CA ASN A 398 34.40 -32.58 4.63
C ASN A 398 34.68 -33.23 3.26
N LEU A 399 35.07 -34.50 3.18
CA LEU A 399 35.46 -35.12 1.90
C LEU A 399 34.53 -36.29 1.54
N SER A 400 34.13 -36.37 0.26
CA SER A 400 33.41 -37.53 -0.24
C SER A 400 34.37 -38.69 -0.44
N HIS A 401 34.08 -39.84 0.15
CA HIS A 401 34.93 -41.03 0.02
C HIS A 401 34.20 -42.11 -0.76
N ILE A 402 34.95 -42.82 -1.60
CA ILE A 402 34.45 -43.91 -2.44
C ILE A 402 35.31 -45.14 -2.16
N PHE A 403 34.67 -46.26 -1.84
CA PHE A 403 35.34 -47.53 -1.64
C PHE A 403 34.54 -48.67 -2.28
N LYS A 404 35.25 -49.71 -2.72
CA LYS A 404 34.66 -50.89 -3.36
C LYS A 404 34.81 -52.09 -2.45
N HIS A 405 33.72 -52.83 -2.25
CA HIS A 405 33.74 -54.02 -1.41
C HIS A 405 33.06 -55.19 -2.11
N ILE A 406 33.67 -56.36 -2.04
CA ILE A 406 33.18 -57.58 -2.70
C ILE A 406 32.55 -58.48 -1.64
N ILE A 407 31.27 -58.79 -1.80
CA ILE A 407 30.52 -59.69 -0.92
C ILE A 407 29.75 -60.69 -1.77
N LYS A 408 29.87 -61.99 -1.46
CA LYS A 408 29.14 -63.08 -2.13
C LYS A 408 29.19 -62.98 -3.66
N ASN A 409 30.38 -62.75 -4.23
CA ASN A 409 30.63 -62.65 -5.67
C ASN A 409 30.00 -61.42 -6.37
N LYS A 410 29.53 -60.43 -5.61
CA LYS A 410 29.08 -59.12 -6.11
C LYS A 410 30.00 -58.01 -5.62
N CYS A 411 30.23 -57.01 -6.45
CA CYS A 411 31.04 -55.84 -6.14
C CYS A 411 30.15 -54.62 -5.94
N TYR A 412 30.20 -54.05 -4.73
CA TYR A 412 29.46 -52.84 -4.38
C TYR A 412 30.40 -51.65 -4.30
N GLU A 413 30.04 -50.56 -4.98
CA GLU A 413 30.67 -49.25 -4.78
C GLU A 413 29.86 -48.48 -3.74
N ILE A 414 30.55 -48.05 -2.68
CA ILE A 414 29.96 -47.35 -1.56
C ILE A 414 30.57 -45.97 -1.54
N LYS A 415 29.71 -44.95 -1.55
CA LYS A 415 30.12 -43.55 -1.45
C LYS A 415 29.43 -42.89 -0.26
N LEU A 416 30.24 -42.26 0.58
CA LEU A 416 29.79 -41.45 1.72
C LEU A 416 30.07 -39.98 1.40
N SER A 417 29.04 -39.14 1.47
CA SER A 417 29.15 -37.70 1.23
C SER A 417 28.53 -36.92 2.40
N PRO A 418 29.22 -35.92 2.97
CA PRO A 418 28.64 -35.08 4.02
C PRO A 418 27.54 -34.18 3.43
N TYR A 419 26.49 -33.93 4.22
CA TYR A 419 25.38 -33.04 3.89
C TYR A 419 25.01 -32.23 5.12
N ILE A 420 25.18 -30.90 5.07
CA ILE A 420 24.85 -30.00 6.18
C ILE A 420 23.52 -29.32 5.87
N SER A 421 22.56 -29.42 6.78
CA SER A 421 21.26 -28.77 6.65
C SER A 421 20.86 -28.17 8.01
N ASN A 422 20.61 -26.86 8.05
CA ASN A 422 20.18 -26.12 9.26
C ASN A 422 21.05 -26.39 10.50
N ASP A 423 22.38 -26.30 10.37
CA ASP A 423 23.38 -26.59 11.43
C ASP A 423 23.44 -28.05 11.93
N GLU A 424 22.56 -28.93 11.46
CA GLU A 424 22.68 -30.37 11.66
C GLU A 424 23.52 -31.00 10.55
N LYS A 425 24.47 -31.84 10.93
CA LYS A 425 25.29 -32.61 10.01
C LYS A 425 24.63 -33.96 9.75
N PHE A 426 24.43 -34.23 8.48
CA PHE A 426 23.95 -35.49 7.95
C PHE A 426 25.00 -36.10 7.01
N LYS A 427 24.85 -37.38 6.73
CA LYS A 427 25.68 -38.11 5.78
C LYS A 427 24.78 -38.81 4.78
N ILE A 428 25.08 -38.63 3.50
CA ILE A 428 24.43 -39.36 2.41
C ILE A 428 25.31 -40.57 2.09
N LEU A 429 24.76 -41.76 2.29
CA LEU A 429 25.37 -43.02 1.94
C LEU A 429 24.70 -43.55 0.65
N SER A 430 25.48 -43.72 -0.40
CA SER A 430 25.04 -44.32 -1.66
C SER A 430 25.75 -45.66 -1.88
N ILE A 431 25.00 -46.70 -2.20
CA ILE A 431 25.51 -48.05 -2.48
C ILE A 431 25.01 -48.48 -3.86
N GLU A 432 25.94 -48.83 -4.75
CA GLU A 432 25.66 -49.26 -6.13
C GLU A 432 26.28 -50.63 -6.39
N ASP A 433 25.52 -51.57 -6.97
CA ASP A 433 26.05 -52.85 -7.45
C ASP A 433 26.71 -52.63 -8.83
N ILE A 434 28.04 -52.64 -8.87
CA ILE A 434 28.85 -52.39 -10.08
C ILE A 434 29.40 -53.68 -10.68
N THR A 435 28.84 -54.84 -10.33
CA THR A 435 29.35 -56.15 -10.76
C THR A 435 29.34 -56.28 -12.28
N GLU A 436 28.21 -56.04 -12.92
CA GLU A 436 28.08 -56.13 -14.39
C GLU A 436 28.96 -55.11 -15.09
N LYS A 437 29.04 -53.89 -14.54
CA LYS A 437 29.89 -52.82 -15.06
C LYS A 437 31.36 -53.24 -15.07
N LEU A 438 31.86 -53.83 -13.99
CA LEU A 438 33.24 -54.32 -13.90
C LEU A 438 33.51 -55.53 -14.81
N ILE A 439 32.54 -56.43 -14.95
CA ILE A 439 32.67 -57.59 -15.86
C ILE A 439 32.75 -57.11 -17.31
N ALA A 440 31.86 -56.19 -17.70
CA ALA A 440 31.85 -55.61 -19.05
C ALA A 440 33.15 -54.85 -19.34
N GLU A 441 33.63 -54.04 -18.38
CA GLU A 441 34.88 -53.29 -18.51
C GLU A 441 36.09 -54.24 -18.69
N ARG A 442 36.16 -55.32 -17.92
CA ARG A 442 37.21 -56.34 -18.08
C ARG A 442 37.12 -57.06 -19.42
N LYS A 443 35.91 -57.41 -19.87
CA LYS A 443 35.68 -58.07 -21.16
C LYS A 443 36.12 -57.18 -22.32
N LEU A 444 35.73 -55.90 -22.31
CA LEU A 444 36.17 -54.92 -23.31
C LEU A 444 37.69 -54.76 -23.32
N HIS A 445 38.32 -54.73 -22.15
CA HIS A 445 39.77 -54.64 -22.06
C HIS A 445 40.46 -55.87 -22.70
N GLN A 446 39.93 -57.07 -22.50
CA GLN A 446 40.43 -58.29 -23.15
C GLN A 446 40.20 -58.31 -24.66
N GLU A 447 39.00 -57.92 -25.13
CA GLU A 447 38.68 -57.82 -26.56
C GLU A 447 39.60 -56.81 -27.25
N ASN A 448 39.82 -55.64 -26.65
CA ASN A 448 40.77 -54.64 -27.16
C ASN A 448 42.19 -55.24 -27.28
N LYS A 449 42.65 -55.98 -26.25
CA LYS A 449 43.96 -56.65 -26.30
C LYS A 449 44.03 -57.64 -27.47
N LEU A 450 42.99 -58.44 -27.69
CA LEU A 450 42.91 -59.41 -28.79
C LEU A 450 42.86 -58.75 -30.17
N ILE A 451 42.12 -57.65 -30.32
CA ILE A 451 42.07 -56.88 -31.56
C ILE A 451 43.46 -56.34 -31.91
N THR A 452 44.16 -55.76 -30.92
CA THR A 452 45.55 -55.29 -31.11
C THR A 452 46.47 -56.43 -31.53
N ILE A 453 46.38 -57.61 -30.88
CA ILE A 453 47.15 -58.80 -31.27
C ILE A 453 46.80 -59.25 -32.71
N GLY A 454 45.52 -59.23 -33.08
CA GLY A 454 45.05 -59.60 -34.42
C GLY A 454 45.59 -58.66 -35.50
N GLN A 455 45.58 -57.36 -35.26
CA GLN A 455 46.16 -56.35 -36.18
C GLN A 455 47.67 -56.52 -36.33
N ILE A 456 48.39 -56.71 -35.22
CA ILE A 456 49.84 -56.97 -35.24
C ILE A 456 50.12 -58.27 -36.00
N SER A 457 49.36 -59.35 -35.74
CA SER A 457 49.54 -60.65 -36.40
C SER A 457 49.30 -60.57 -37.91
N ALA A 458 48.29 -59.81 -38.36
CA ALA A 458 48.01 -59.60 -39.78
C ALA A 458 49.11 -58.79 -40.49
N GLY A 459 49.63 -57.74 -39.84
CA GLY A 459 50.81 -57.01 -40.31
C GLY A 459 52.06 -57.91 -40.37
N LEU A 460 52.27 -58.71 -39.34
CA LEU A 460 53.40 -59.64 -39.24
C LEU A 460 53.32 -60.74 -40.32
N ALA A 461 52.14 -61.21 -40.69
CA ALA A 461 51.96 -62.17 -41.79
C ALA A 461 52.45 -61.59 -43.13
N HIS A 462 52.22 -60.30 -43.38
CA HIS A 462 52.79 -59.60 -44.54
C HIS A 462 54.31 -59.43 -44.41
N GLU A 463 54.80 -59.06 -43.23
CA GLU A 463 56.23 -58.88 -42.98
C GLU A 463 57.04 -60.18 -43.01
N ILE A 464 56.43 -61.34 -42.72
CA ILE A 464 57.02 -62.69 -42.90
C ILE A 464 56.96 -63.13 -44.37
N ARG A 465 55.88 -62.80 -45.10
CA ARG A 465 55.74 -63.16 -46.52
C ARG A 465 56.84 -62.53 -47.38
N ASN A 466 57.29 -61.33 -47.03
CA ASN A 466 58.35 -60.62 -47.74
C ASN A 466 59.70 -61.39 -47.75
N PRO A 467 60.32 -61.72 -46.60
CA PRO A 467 61.53 -62.54 -46.54
C PRO A 467 61.31 -63.95 -47.09
N LEU A 468 60.13 -64.57 -46.92
CA LEU A 468 59.81 -65.84 -47.59
C LEU A 468 59.88 -65.73 -49.13
N GLY A 469 59.39 -64.61 -49.68
CA GLY A 469 59.53 -64.29 -51.10
C GLY A 469 61.00 -64.16 -51.52
N THR A 470 61.83 -63.51 -50.70
CA THR A 470 63.28 -63.41 -50.91
C THR A 470 63.95 -64.80 -50.89
N ILE A 471 63.57 -65.67 -49.96
CA ILE A 471 64.05 -67.05 -49.88
C ILE A 471 63.68 -67.83 -51.15
N ARG A 472 62.42 -67.71 -51.58
CA ARG A 472 61.94 -68.38 -52.80
C ARG A 472 62.66 -67.88 -54.05
N ASN A 473 62.92 -66.59 -54.17
CA ASN A 473 63.66 -66.00 -55.29
C ASN A 473 65.13 -66.44 -55.27
N GLY A 474 65.77 -66.48 -54.10
CA GLY A 474 67.12 -67.03 -53.95
C GLY A 474 67.21 -68.48 -54.40
N LEU A 475 66.27 -69.32 -53.98
CA LEU A 475 66.13 -70.72 -54.45
C LEU A 475 65.95 -70.83 -55.97
N TYR A 476 65.19 -69.91 -56.57
CA TYR A 476 65.00 -69.88 -58.02
C TYR A 476 66.30 -69.56 -58.77
N LEU A 477 67.07 -68.58 -58.29
CA LEU A 477 68.39 -68.24 -58.84
C LEU A 477 69.36 -69.43 -58.73
N ILE A 478 69.32 -70.16 -57.61
CA ILE A 478 70.12 -71.38 -57.44
C ILE A 478 69.71 -72.46 -58.46
N LYS A 479 68.41 -72.66 -58.68
CA LYS A 479 67.91 -73.65 -59.65
C LYS A 479 68.25 -73.33 -61.10
N MET A 480 68.33 -72.06 -61.48
CA MET A 480 68.64 -71.65 -62.86
C MET A 480 70.12 -71.79 -63.25
N LYS A 481 71.01 -72.23 -62.34
CA LYS A 481 72.46 -72.37 -62.57
C LYS A 481 73.10 -71.09 -63.14
N THR A 482 72.74 -69.94 -62.57
CA THR A 482 73.34 -68.63 -62.88
C THR A 482 74.81 -68.57 -62.43
N SER A 483 75.57 -67.53 -62.80
CA SER A 483 76.99 -67.37 -62.47
C SER A 483 77.32 -67.57 -60.97
N SER A 484 78.53 -68.03 -60.62
CA SER A 484 78.91 -68.35 -59.22
C SER A 484 78.76 -67.15 -58.27
N GLU A 485 79.00 -65.93 -58.75
CA GLU A 485 78.82 -64.70 -57.96
C GLU A 485 77.33 -64.43 -57.62
N SER A 486 76.41 -64.87 -58.49
CA SER A 486 74.97 -64.73 -58.26
C SER A 486 74.44 -65.77 -57.27
N LEU A 487 75.05 -66.96 -57.24
CA LEU A 487 74.74 -68.03 -56.29
C LEU A 487 75.11 -67.64 -54.85
N GLU A 488 76.28 -67.06 -54.65
CA GLU A 488 76.75 -66.65 -53.32
C GLU A 488 75.89 -65.50 -52.75
N LYS A 489 75.56 -64.50 -53.58
CA LYS A 489 74.62 -63.43 -53.20
C LYS A 489 73.22 -63.98 -52.87
N ALA A 490 72.74 -64.98 -53.61
CA ALA A 490 71.45 -65.60 -53.33
C ALA A 490 71.43 -66.27 -51.95
N VAL A 491 72.47 -67.04 -51.59
CA VAL A 491 72.57 -67.71 -50.28
C VAL A 491 72.56 -66.68 -49.14
N VAL A 492 73.40 -65.65 -49.22
CA VAL A 492 73.46 -64.58 -48.20
C VAL A 492 72.11 -63.84 -48.05
N MET A 493 71.42 -63.58 -49.16
CA MET A 493 70.07 -62.99 -49.13
C MET A 493 69.04 -63.88 -48.42
N MET A 494 69.12 -65.21 -48.59
CA MET A 494 68.23 -66.14 -47.91
C MET A 494 68.53 -66.23 -46.41
N GLU A 495 69.80 -66.25 -46.01
CA GLU A 495 70.19 -66.26 -44.59
C GLU A 495 69.71 -65.00 -43.86
N HIS A 496 69.89 -63.81 -44.45
CA HIS A 496 69.36 -62.57 -43.89
C HIS A 496 67.83 -62.57 -43.79
N ALA A 497 67.14 -63.18 -44.76
CA ALA A 497 65.69 -63.32 -44.73
C ALA A 497 65.23 -64.25 -43.59
N ILE A 498 65.93 -65.35 -43.34
CA ILE A 498 65.67 -66.27 -42.22
C ILE A 498 65.90 -65.56 -40.88
N GLN A 499 67.01 -64.84 -40.73
CA GLN A 499 67.29 -64.10 -39.49
C GLN A 499 66.22 -63.02 -39.22
N ARG A 500 65.73 -62.35 -40.27
CA ARG A 500 64.65 -61.37 -40.14
C ARG A 500 63.34 -62.01 -39.66
N ILE A 501 62.99 -63.19 -40.15
CA ILE A 501 61.80 -63.94 -39.69
C ILE A 501 61.94 -64.30 -38.20
N ASN A 502 63.12 -64.78 -37.77
CA ASN A 502 63.35 -65.13 -36.37
C ASN A 502 63.19 -63.91 -35.44
N ASN A 503 63.77 -62.76 -35.79
CA ASN A 503 63.65 -61.53 -34.99
C ASN A 503 62.18 -61.05 -34.89
N LEU A 504 61.40 -61.18 -35.97
CA LEU A 504 59.97 -60.84 -35.97
C LEU A 504 59.15 -61.73 -35.03
N ILE A 505 59.44 -63.04 -35.00
CA ILE A 505 58.78 -63.99 -34.10
C ILE A 505 59.14 -63.70 -32.64
N GLU A 506 60.40 -63.39 -32.34
CA GLU A 506 60.85 -63.10 -30.98
C GLU A 506 60.19 -61.83 -30.42
N HIS A 507 60.02 -60.78 -31.24
CA HIS A 507 59.30 -59.57 -30.87
C HIS A 507 57.82 -59.85 -30.54
N LEU A 508 57.17 -60.75 -31.27
CA LEU A 508 55.76 -61.11 -31.02
C LEU A 508 55.58 -61.87 -29.70
N LEU A 509 56.52 -62.77 -29.37
CA LEU A 509 56.48 -63.55 -28.12
C LEU A 509 56.65 -62.67 -26.87
N ARG A 510 57.29 -61.50 -26.96
CA ARG A 510 57.40 -60.55 -25.83
C ARG A 510 56.13 -59.74 -25.56
N PHE A 511 55.18 -59.69 -26.50
CA PHE A 511 53.89 -58.99 -26.37
C PHE A 511 52.74 -59.89 -25.88
N SER A 512 52.91 -61.22 -25.95
CA SER A 512 52.01 -62.20 -25.36
C SER A 512 52.14 -62.19 -23.84
#